data_AF-A0A4R9PBP1-F1
#
_entry.id   AF-A0A4R9PBP1-F1
#
_cell.length_a   1.000
_cell.length_b   1.000
_cell.length_c   1.000
_cell.angle_alpha   90.00
_cell.angle_beta   90.00
_cell.angle_gamma   90.00
#
_symmetry.space_group_name_H-M   'P 1'
#
loop_
_entity.id
_entity.type
_entity.pdbx_description
1 polymer ?
#
loop_
_entity_poly.entity_id
_entity_poly.type
_entity_poly.pdbx_seq_one_letter_code
_entity_poly.pdbx_strand_id
1 'polypeptide(L)'
;LAKLKSRKGMSLLFITHDLGIVRRIADRVCVMTKGKIVESGPTREIFANPQHAYTKHLLAAEPKGKPPAADPGAKPVMTGKDIKVWFPIKKGFFR
;
A
#
# COMPACT_ATOMS: atom_id res chain seq x y z
N LEU A 1 0.85 -2.08 15.41
CA LEU A 1 1.34 -0.68 15.50
C LEU A 1 0.28 0.28 16.03
N ALA A 2 -0.91 0.37 15.43
CA ALA A 2 -2.01 1.21 15.96
C ALA A 2 -2.35 0.94 17.45
N LYS A 3 -2.42 -0.33 17.86
CA LYS A 3 -2.66 -0.72 19.26
C LYS A 3 -1.53 -0.29 20.23
N LEU A 4 -0.29 -0.15 19.74
CA LEU A 4 0.86 0.29 20.55
C LEU A 4 0.86 1.82 20.71
N LYS A 5 0.52 2.55 19.65
CA LYS A 5 0.34 4.01 19.66
C LYS A 5 -0.68 4.42 20.73
N SER A 6 -1.88 3.83 20.67
CA SER A 6 -2.97 4.12 21.60
C SER A 6 -2.61 3.78 23.05
N ARG A 7 -1.92 2.66 23.29
CA ARG A 7 -1.58 2.21 24.64
C ARG A 7 -0.44 3.00 25.31
N LYS A 8 0.41 3.68 24.53
CA LYS A 8 1.58 4.42 25.04
C LYS A 8 1.47 5.94 24.87
N GLY A 9 0.36 6.47 24.34
CA GLY A 9 0.20 7.91 24.10
C GLY A 9 1.26 8.49 23.14
N MET A 10 1.76 7.68 22.21
CA MET A 10 2.85 8.07 21.32
C MET A 10 2.33 8.72 20.03
N SER A 11 3.07 9.70 19.52
CA SER A 11 2.88 10.21 18.16
C SER A 11 3.69 9.37 17.17
N LEU A 12 3.10 9.08 16.00
CA LEU A 12 3.74 8.30 14.95
C LEU A 12 3.64 9.08 13.63
N LEU A 13 4.79 9.43 13.06
CA LEU A 13 4.91 9.91 11.69
C LEU A 13 5.19 8.70 10.79
N PHE A 14 4.34 8.50 9.80
CA PHE A 14 4.48 7.41 8.84
C PHE A 14 4.67 7.98 7.44
N ILE A 15 5.76 7.59 6.77
CA ILE A 15 6.10 8.01 5.42
C ILE A 15 5.99 6.77 4.53
N THR A 16 5.00 6.77 3.64
CA THR A 16 4.75 5.66 2.71
C THR A 16 4.13 6.17 1.42
N HIS A 17 4.21 5.36 0.37
CA HIS A 17 3.45 5.53 -0.86
C HIS A 17 2.18 4.67 -0.89
N ASP A 18 2.02 3.74 0.06
CA ASP A 18 0.86 2.84 0.15
C ASP A 18 -0.32 3.53 0.85
N LEU A 19 -1.30 3.96 0.06
CA LEU A 19 -2.54 4.57 0.53
C LEU A 19 -3.41 3.63 1.37
N GLY A 20 -3.37 2.33 1.12
CA GLY A 20 -4.14 1.33 1.86
C GLY A 20 -3.70 1.23 3.32
N ILE A 21 -2.39 1.35 3.57
CA ILE A 21 -1.85 1.43 4.94
C ILE A 21 -2.25 2.75 5.59
N VAL A 22 -2.12 3.87 4.88
CA VAL A 22 -2.48 5.20 5.38
C VAL A 22 -3.94 5.23 5.83
N ARG A 23 -4.86 4.67 5.03
CA ARG A 23 -6.30 4.62 5.33
C ARG A 23 -6.63 3.90 6.63
N ARG A 24 -5.81 2.93 7.06
CA ARG A 24 -6.05 2.11 8.25
C ARG A 24 -5.37 2.61 9.52
N ILE A 25 -4.26 3.33 9.39
CA ILE A 25 -3.37 3.65 10.52
C ILE A 25 -3.32 5.15 10.81
N ALA A 26 -3.44 6.01 9.80
CA ALA A 26 -3.23 7.44 9.95
C ALA A 26 -4.53 8.16 10.34
N ASP A 27 -4.44 9.09 11.29
CA ASP A 27 -5.54 10.01 11.62
C ASP A 27 -5.57 11.24 10.68
N ARG A 28 -4.38 11.69 10.27
CA ARG A 28 -4.15 12.82 9.37
C ARG A 28 -3.17 12.44 8.27
N VAL A 29 -3.34 13.01 7.10
CA VAL A 29 -2.50 12.77 5.91
C VAL A 29 -1.99 14.09 5.38
N CYS A 30 -0.72 14.11 4.97
CA CYS A 30 -0.11 15.18 4.21
C CYS A 30 0.39 14.59 2.89
N VAL A 31 -0.15 15.06 1.78
CA VAL A 31 0.29 14.68 0.44
C VAL A 31 1.36 15.66 -0.01
N MET A 32 2.51 15.14 -0.42
CA MET A 32 3.63 15.94 -0.90
C MET A 32 3.92 15.63 -2.36
N THR A 33 4.25 16.67 -3.13
CA THR A 33 4.79 16.54 -4.49
C THR A 33 5.87 17.59 -4.70
N LYS A 34 6.96 17.22 -5.38
CA LYS A 34 8.08 18.13 -5.70
C LYS A 34 8.58 18.95 -4.50
N GLY A 35 8.66 18.31 -3.32
CA GLY A 35 9.13 18.95 -2.09
C GLY A 35 8.13 19.91 -1.41
N LYS A 36 6.88 19.99 -1.87
CA LYS A 36 5.84 20.84 -1.27
C LYS A 36 4.67 19.99 -0.79
N ILE A 37 4.09 20.38 0.34
CA ILE A 37 2.80 19.84 0.79
C ILE A 37 1.73 20.46 -0.10
N VAL A 38 1.03 19.61 -0.86
CA VAL A 38 -0.02 20.04 -1.79
C VAL A 38 -1.42 19.84 -1.24
N GLU A 39 -1.58 18.95 -0.27
CA GLU A 39 -2.85 18.73 0.40
C GLU A 39 -2.61 18.17 1.80
N SER A 40 -3.39 18.61 2.79
CA SER A 40 -3.31 18.08 4.14
C SER A 40 -4.66 18.12 4.83
N GLY A 41 -4.99 17.07 5.57
CA GLY A 41 -6.28 16.98 6.23
C GLY A 41 -6.51 15.66 6.96
N PRO A 42 -7.70 15.48 7.56
CA PRO A 42 -8.13 14.19 8.10
C PRO A 42 -8.10 13.12 7.00
N THR A 43 -7.65 11.90 7.34
CA THR A 43 -7.58 10.79 6.38
C THR A 43 -8.91 10.56 5.67
N ARG A 44 -10.04 10.69 6.37
CA ARG A 44 -11.37 10.51 5.75
C ARG A 44 -11.67 11.54 4.67
N GLU A 45 -11.31 12.79 4.89
CA GLU A 45 -11.61 13.90 3.98
C GLU A 45 -10.74 13.83 2.72
N ILE A 46 -9.44 13.58 2.90
CA ILE A 46 -8.49 13.42 1.78
C ILE A 46 -8.89 12.27 0.86
N PHE A 47 -9.39 11.16 1.41
CA PHE A 47 -9.80 9.99 0.62
C PHE A 47 -11.21 10.12 0.02
N ALA A 48 -12.13 10.83 0.69
CA ALA A 48 -13.52 10.97 0.22
C ALA A 48 -13.72 12.15 -0.73
N ASN A 49 -13.03 13.27 -0.48
CA ASN A 49 -13.16 14.51 -1.24
C ASN A 49 -11.79 15.18 -1.47
N PRO A 50 -10.88 14.52 -2.21
CA PRO A 50 -9.57 15.10 -2.53
C PRO A 50 -9.75 16.39 -3.36
N GLN A 51 -9.11 17.47 -2.95
CA GLN A 51 -9.17 18.76 -3.65
C GLN A 51 -8.09 18.87 -4.73
N HIS A 52 -6.87 18.41 -4.44
CA HIS A 52 -5.74 18.61 -5.32
C HIS A 52 -5.69 17.56 -6.44
N ALA A 53 -5.37 18.00 -7.67
CA ALA A 53 -5.33 17.12 -8.85
C ALA A 53 -4.35 15.94 -8.69
N TYR A 54 -3.20 16.20 -8.08
CA TYR A 54 -2.22 15.15 -7.78
C TYR A 54 -2.77 14.07 -6.83
N THR A 55 -3.47 14.49 -5.76
CA THR A 55 -4.11 13.56 -4.81
C THR A 55 -5.17 12.71 -5.49
N LYS A 56 -5.98 13.32 -6.37
CA LYS A 56 -6.98 12.60 -7.20
C LYS A 56 -6.32 11.53 -8.07
N HIS A 57 -5.21 11.87 -8.74
CA HIS A 57 -4.45 10.89 -9.53
C HIS A 57 -3.90 9.75 -8.66
N LEU A 58 -3.37 10.06 -7.48
CA LEU A 58 -2.79 9.07 -6.58
C LEU A 58 -3.85 8.08 -6.05
N LEU A 59 -5.03 8.58 -5.69
CA LEU A 59 -6.17 7.77 -5.25
C LEU A 59 -6.85 6.98 -6.39
N ALA A 60 -6.68 7.40 -7.64
CA ALA A 60 -7.15 6.69 -8.82
C ALA A 60 -6.22 5.54 -9.21
N ALA A 61 -4.93 5.67 -8.94
CA ALA A 61 -3.93 4.62 -9.21
C ALA A 61 -4.01 3.44 -8.22
N GLU A 62 -4.69 3.61 -7.09
CA GLU A 62 -4.92 2.50 -6.15
C GLU A 62 -5.78 1.43 -6.85
N PRO A 63 -5.33 0.17 -6.94
CA PRO A 63 -6.09 -0.89 -7.59
C PRO A 63 -7.42 -1.10 -6.87
N LYS A 64 -8.51 -0.76 -7.56
CA LYS A 64 -9.88 -0.93 -7.08
C LYS A 64 -10.53 -2.10 -7.80
N GLY A 65 -11.12 -3.01 -7.05
CA GLY A 65 -11.96 -4.07 -7.58
C GLY A 65 -11.63 -5.45 -7.03
N LYS A 66 -12.53 -6.39 -7.31
CA LYS A 66 -12.25 -7.82 -7.19
C LYS A 66 -11.65 -8.27 -8.51
N PRO A 67 -10.68 -9.20 -8.51
CA PRO A 67 -10.26 -9.83 -9.75
C PRO A 67 -11.50 -10.37 -10.48
N PRO A 68 -11.57 -10.24 -11.81
CA PRO A 68 -12.65 -10.85 -12.58
C PRO A 68 -12.73 -12.34 -12.23
N ALA A 69 -13.95 -12.88 -12.19
CA ALA A 69 -14.14 -14.30 -11.94
C ALA A 69 -13.35 -15.10 -12.98
N ALA A 70 -12.58 -16.08 -12.51
CA ALA A 70 -11.80 -16.93 -13.42
C ALA A 70 -12.78 -17.67 -14.34
N ASP A 71 -12.59 -17.53 -15.65
CA ASP A 71 -13.33 -18.28 -16.65
C ASP A 71 -12.80 -19.73 -16.68
N PRO A 72 -13.60 -20.74 -16.29
CA PRO A 72 -13.17 -22.14 -16.32
C PRO A 72 -12.88 -22.67 -17.74
N GLY A 73 -13.40 -22.00 -18.78
CA GLY A 73 -13.19 -22.34 -20.18
C GLY A 73 -11.99 -21.64 -20.83
N ALA A 74 -11.29 -20.77 -20.11
CA ALA A 74 -10.15 -20.05 -20.66
C ALA A 74 -9.01 -21.02 -21.03
N LYS A 75 -8.44 -20.84 -22.23
CA LYS A 75 -7.28 -21.62 -22.67
C LYS A 75 -6.10 -21.36 -21.73
N PRO A 76 -5.42 -22.40 -21.21
CA PRO A 76 -4.23 -22.23 -20.38
C PRO A 76 -3.16 -21.47 -21.16
N VAL A 77 -2.73 -20.31 -20.64
CA VAL A 77 -1.63 -19.51 -21.23
C VAL A 77 -0.27 -20.11 -20.86
N MET A 78 -0.15 -20.65 -19.65
CA MET A 78 1.05 -21.30 -19.16
C MET A 78 0.68 -22.40 -18.16
N THR A 79 1.32 -23.57 -18.27
CA THR A 79 1.20 -24.66 -17.31
C THR A 79 2.58 -25.02 -16.79
N GLY A 80 2.75 -25.02 -15.46
CA GLY A 80 3.97 -25.48 -14.81
C GLY A 80 3.75 -26.83 -14.16
N LYS A 81 4.59 -27.81 -14.48
CA LYS A 81 4.72 -29.07 -13.72
C LYS A 81 6.10 -29.09 -13.09
N ASP A 82 6.19 -29.64 -11.87
CA ASP A 82 7.45 -29.83 -11.14
C ASP A 82 8.28 -28.54 -10.90
N ILE A 83 7.61 -27.39 -10.71
CA ILE A 83 8.30 -26.12 -10.40
C ILE A 83 8.96 -26.23 -9.02
N LYS A 84 10.30 -26.23 -9.02
CA LYS A 84 11.11 -26.18 -7.80
C LYS A 84 11.72 -24.81 -7.64
N VAL A 85 11.30 -24.08 -6.61
CA VAL A 85 11.93 -22.82 -6.20
C VAL A 85 12.96 -23.15 -5.13
N TRP A 86 14.24 -22.91 -5.41
CA TRP A 86 15.33 -23.10 -4.46
C TRP A 86 16.12 -21.81 -4.29
N PHE A 87 16.31 -21.42 -3.03
CA PHE A 87 17.13 -20.27 -2.66
C PHE A 87 18.45 -20.77 -2.05
N PRO A 88 19.62 -20.48 -2.65
CA PRO A 88 20.91 -20.81 -2.05
C PRO A 88 21.13 -19.98 -0.77
N ILE A 89 20.93 -20.59 0.39
CA ILE A 89 21.44 -20.01 1.64
C ILE A 89 22.93 -20.37 1.70
N LYS A 90 23.81 -19.46 1.24
CA LYS A 90 25.23 -19.54 1.57
C LYS A 90 25.39 -19.23 3.06
N LYS A 91 25.25 -20.23 3.93
CA LYS A 91 25.80 -20.16 5.29
C LYS A 91 27.32 -20.20 5.15
N GLY A 92 27.99 -19.09 5.46
CA GLY A 92 29.45 -19.04 5.52
C GLY A 92 29.96 -20.06 6.54
N PHE A 93 31.03 -20.79 6.20
CA PHE A 93 31.58 -21.88 7.02
C PHE A 93 32.31 -21.40 8.30
N PHE A 94 32.21 -20.11 8.64
CA PHE A 94 32.72 -19.53 9.89
C PHE A 94 31.89 -18.28 10.27
N ARG A 95 30.66 -18.48 10.75
CA ARG A 95 29.97 -17.67 11.78
C ARG A 95 28.57 -18.20 12.07
#